data_AF-A0A1I5GJI1-F1
#
_entry.id   AF-A0A1I5GJI1-F1
#
_cell.length_a   1.000
_cell.length_b   1.000
_cell.length_c   1.000
_cell.angle_alpha   90.00
_cell.angle_beta   90.00
_cell.angle_gamma   90.00
#
_symmetry.space_group_name_H-M   'P 1'
#
loop_
_entity.id
_entity.type
_entity.pdbx_description
1 polymer ?
#
loop_
_entity_poly.entity_id
_entity_poly.type
_entity_poly.pdbx_seq_one_letter_code
_entity_poly.pdbx_strand_id
1 'polypeptide(L)'
;MAKENERDKQTIRFLKWIEDYPGWWHIICTPDCENINIQTMQDILKKLAKESMYEIMLVFLMVHRKDNYMENLTEAMFIQMLIAQWEDGHKEDIIEELIHHFD
;
A
#
# COMPACT_ATOMS: atom_id res chain seq x y z
N MET A 1 33.24 3.32 -18.22
CA MET A 1 31.84 2.90 -18.08
C MET A 1 31.33 3.47 -16.77
N ALA A 2 30.34 4.36 -16.81
CA ALA A 2 29.71 4.85 -15.59
C ALA A 2 29.12 3.65 -14.84
N LYS A 3 29.34 3.56 -13.53
CA LYS A 3 28.66 2.58 -12.68
C LYS A 3 27.17 2.74 -12.94
N GLU A 4 26.55 1.72 -13.51
CA GLU A 4 25.11 1.70 -13.76
C GLU A 4 24.43 1.94 -12.41
N ASN A 5 23.75 3.08 -12.28
CA ASN A 5 23.17 3.52 -11.03
C ASN A 5 22.08 2.51 -10.64
N GLU A 6 22.17 1.92 -9.44
CA GLU A 6 21.17 0.95 -8.96
C GLU A 6 19.75 1.55 -8.98
N ARG A 7 19.64 2.87 -8.80
CA ARG A 7 18.38 3.61 -8.96
C ARG A 7 17.84 3.54 -10.40
N ASP A 8 18.71 3.63 -11.40
CA ASP A 8 18.30 3.56 -12.81
C ASP A 8 17.82 2.14 -13.15
N LYS A 9 18.46 1.10 -12.62
CA LYS A 9 18.01 -0.29 -12.77
C LYS A 9 16.62 -0.52 -12.16
N GLN A 10 16.39 -0.01 -10.95
CA GLN A 10 15.08 -0.08 -10.29
C GLN A 10 14.02 0.68 -11.10
N THR A 11 14.36 1.85 -11.63
CA THR A 11 13.46 2.66 -12.45
C THR A 11 13.12 1.94 -13.75
N ILE A 12 14.10 1.37 -14.46
CA ILE A 12 13.88 0.60 -15.68
C ILE A 12 13.01 -0.63 -15.40
N ARG A 13 13.25 -1.33 -14.28
CA ARG A 13 12.43 -2.47 -13.87
C ARG A 13 10.97 -2.07 -13.64
N PHE A 14 10.73 -0.94 -12.97
CA PHE A 14 9.40 -0.41 -12.76
C PHE A 14 8.73 0.02 -14.08
N LEU A 15 9.45 0.69 -14.99
CA LEU A 15 8.91 1.08 -16.29
C LEU A 15 8.53 -0.13 -17.16
N LYS A 16 9.34 -1.19 -17.15
CA LYS A 16 9.00 -2.46 -17.82
C LYS A 16 7.74 -3.10 -17.23
N TRP A 17 7.56 -3.02 -15.92
CA TRP A 17 6.34 -3.51 -15.29
C TRP A 17 5.11 -2.72 -15.73
N ILE A 18 5.21 -1.39 -15.85
CA ILE A 18 4.12 -0.56 -16.39
C ILE A 18 3.80 -0.95 -17.83
N GLU A 19 4.84 -1.19 -18.64
CA GLU A 19 4.69 -1.66 -20.02
C GLU A 19 3.99 -3.02 -20.11
N ASP A 20 4.31 -3.96 -19.21
CA ASP A 20 3.69 -5.29 -19.14
C ASP A 20 2.26 -5.26 -18.58
N TYR A 21 1.93 -4.27 -17.72
CA TYR A 21 0.65 -4.19 -17.00
C TYR A 21 -0.02 -2.79 -17.07
N PRO A 22 -0.29 -2.25 -18.28
CA PRO A 22 -0.78 -0.89 -18.44
C PRO A 22 -2.17 -0.67 -17.83
N GLY A 23 -3.04 -1.69 -17.85
CA GLY A 23 -4.36 -1.64 -17.22
C GLY A 23 -4.30 -1.57 -15.70
N TRP A 24 -3.36 -2.28 -15.08
CA TRP A 24 -3.15 -2.19 -13.62
C TRP A 24 -2.51 -0.88 -13.24
N TRP A 25 -1.58 -0.37 -14.06
CA TRP A 25 -1.04 0.97 -13.86
C TRP A 25 -2.13 2.04 -13.93
N HIS A 26 -3.04 1.95 -14.90
CA HIS A 26 -4.18 2.86 -14.99
C HIS A 26 -5.02 2.83 -13.72
N ILE A 27 -5.37 1.63 -13.24
CA ILE A 27 -6.12 1.46 -11.98
C ILE A 27 -5.37 2.10 -10.81
N ILE A 28 -4.08 1.77 -10.63
CA ILE A 28 -3.27 2.27 -9.50
C ILE A 28 -3.27 3.80 -9.41
N CYS A 29 -3.32 4.48 -10.55
CA CYS A 29 -3.23 5.94 -10.63
C CYS A 29 -4.57 6.64 -10.76
N THR A 30 -5.69 5.92 -10.90
CA THR A 30 -6.99 6.53 -11.21
C THR A 30 -7.97 6.31 -10.07
N PRO A 31 -8.28 7.35 -9.28
CA PRO A 31 -9.36 7.27 -8.30
C PRO A 31 -10.72 7.12 -9.01
N ASP A 32 -11.73 6.62 -8.30
CA ASP A 32 -13.10 6.48 -8.81
C ASP A 32 -13.20 5.64 -10.10
N CYS A 33 -12.23 4.75 -10.35
CA CYS A 33 -12.20 3.95 -11.56
C CYS A 33 -13.43 3.01 -11.60
N GLU A 34 -14.29 3.23 -12.58
CA GLU A 34 -15.53 2.45 -12.74
C GLU A 34 -15.23 0.95 -12.85
N ASN A 35 -15.98 0.13 -12.11
CA ASN A 35 -15.93 -1.34 -12.12
C ASN A 35 -14.70 -1.99 -11.45
N ILE A 36 -13.93 -1.30 -10.60
CA ILE A 36 -12.98 -1.98 -9.69
C ILE A 36 -13.75 -2.72 -8.60
N ASN A 37 -13.34 -3.95 -8.32
CA ASN A 37 -13.84 -4.75 -7.21
C ASN A 37 -12.71 -5.18 -6.27
N ILE A 38 -13.09 -5.73 -5.10
CA ILE A 38 -12.15 -6.20 -4.07
C ILE A 38 -11.16 -7.24 -4.63
N GLN A 39 -11.60 -8.11 -5.55
CA GLN A 39 -10.72 -9.12 -6.14
C GLN A 39 -9.58 -8.47 -6.95
N THR A 40 -9.89 -7.43 -7.73
CA THR A 40 -8.90 -6.68 -8.51
C THR A 40 -7.89 -5.98 -7.59
N MET A 41 -8.35 -5.38 -6.50
CA MET A 41 -7.47 -4.79 -5.48
C MET A 41 -6.50 -5.83 -4.90
N GLN A 42 -7.01 -7.00 -4.53
CA GLN A 42 -6.20 -8.09 -3.99
C GLN A 42 -5.16 -8.60 -4.98
N ASP A 43 -5.52 -8.74 -6.25
CA ASP A 43 -4.63 -9.26 -7.28
C ASP A 43 -3.49 -8.28 -7.58
N ILE A 44 -3.80 -6.98 -7.63
CA ILE A 44 -2.79 -5.91 -7.76
C ILE A 44 -1.85 -5.92 -6.55
N LEU A 45 -2.37 -5.95 -5.32
CA LEU A 45 -1.54 -5.97 -4.10
C LEU A 45 -0.63 -7.20 -4.05
N LYS A 46 -1.14 -8.39 -4.40
CA LYS A 46 -0.33 -9.62 -4.47
C LYS A 46 0.78 -9.50 -5.50
N LYS A 47 0.51 -8.91 -6.67
CA LYS A 47 1.54 -8.70 -7.69
C LYS A 47 2.61 -7.74 -7.19
N LEU A 48 2.22 -6.56 -6.69
CA LEU A 48 3.17 -5.56 -6.21
C LEU A 48 4.05 -6.12 -5.08
N ALA A 49 3.46 -6.89 -4.15
CA ALA A 49 4.20 -7.57 -3.09
C ALA A 49 5.20 -8.61 -3.62
N LYS A 50 4.78 -9.44 -4.59
CA LYS A 50 5.66 -10.42 -5.27
C LYS A 50 6.84 -9.75 -5.96
N GLU A 51 6.65 -8.50 -6.40
CA GLU A 51 7.67 -7.73 -7.09
C GLU A 51 8.39 -6.72 -6.18
N SER A 52 8.17 -6.76 -4.87
CA SER A 52 8.79 -5.83 -3.92
C SER A 52 8.58 -4.34 -4.30
N MET A 53 7.42 -4.01 -4.86
CA MET A 53 7.03 -2.64 -5.21
C MET A 53 6.19 -2.02 -4.09
N TYR A 54 6.75 -1.95 -2.89
CA TYR A 54 6.02 -1.60 -1.67
C TYR A 54 5.54 -0.15 -1.67
N GLU A 55 6.34 0.77 -2.22
CA GLU A 55 5.98 2.18 -2.35
C GLU A 55 4.74 2.35 -3.23
N ILE A 56 4.62 1.55 -4.28
CA ILE A 56 3.45 1.57 -5.18
C ILE A 56 2.22 0.99 -4.49
N MET A 57 2.37 0.02 -3.59
CA MET A 57 1.26 -0.47 -2.77
C MET A 57 0.68 0.65 -1.90
N LEU A 58 1.54 1.47 -1.28
CA LEU A 58 1.10 2.61 -0.46
C LEU A 58 0.39 3.67 -1.32
N VAL A 59 0.93 4.00 -2.49
CA VAL A 59 0.28 4.91 -3.43
C VAL A 59 -1.09 4.38 -3.83
N PHE A 60 -1.18 3.09 -4.18
CA PHE A 60 -2.42 2.44 -4.59
C PHE A 60 -3.50 2.55 -3.50
N LEU A 61 -3.18 2.18 -2.26
CA LEU A 61 -4.13 2.31 -1.14
C LEU A 61 -4.57 3.76 -0.91
N MET A 62 -3.65 4.72 -1.07
CA MET A 62 -3.96 6.14 -0.88
C MET A 62 -4.80 6.75 -2.00
N VAL A 63 -4.66 6.28 -3.24
CA VAL A 63 -5.49 6.69 -4.39
C VAL A 63 -6.93 6.23 -4.18
N HIS A 64 -7.12 4.98 -3.73
CA HIS A 64 -8.45 4.38 -3.56
C HIS A 64 -9.08 4.60 -2.18
N ARG A 65 -8.46 5.38 -1.28
CA ARG A 65 -8.88 5.53 0.13
C ARG A 65 -10.33 5.98 0.36
N LYS A 66 -11.00 6.51 -0.67
CA LYS A 66 -12.40 6.98 -0.60
C LYS A 66 -13.41 6.00 -1.20
N ASP A 67 -12.94 4.90 -1.79
CA ASP A 67 -13.82 3.93 -2.43
C ASP A 67 -14.58 3.13 -1.36
N ASN A 68 -15.83 2.77 -1.65
CA ASN A 68 -16.70 2.09 -0.68
C ASN A 68 -16.14 0.77 -0.13
N TYR A 69 -15.28 0.08 -0.89
CA TYR A 69 -14.63 -1.15 -0.42
C TYR A 69 -13.40 -0.91 0.46
N MET A 70 -12.90 0.33 0.52
CA MET A 70 -11.88 0.77 1.48
C MET A 70 -12.53 1.31 2.76
N GLU A 71 -13.85 1.47 2.77
CA GLU A 71 -14.61 1.88 3.95
C GLU A 71 -14.34 0.89 5.09
N ASN A 72 -13.91 1.42 6.24
CA ASN A 72 -13.51 0.67 7.44
C ASN A 72 -12.27 -0.23 7.29
N LEU A 73 -11.64 -0.37 6.12
CA LEU A 73 -10.43 -1.20 5.97
C LEU A 73 -9.28 -0.65 6.80
N THR A 74 -9.01 0.65 6.69
CA THR A 74 -7.93 1.32 7.46
C THR A 74 -8.17 1.22 8.96
N GLU A 75 -9.41 1.40 9.39
CA GLU A 75 -9.80 1.26 10.80
C GLU A 75 -9.63 -0.18 11.29
N ALA A 76 -10.13 -1.16 10.53
CA ALA A 76 -10.01 -2.58 10.86
C ALA A 76 -8.55 -3.03 10.92
N MET A 77 -7.71 -2.61 9.96
CA MET A 77 -6.28 -2.90 9.97
C MET A 77 -5.60 -2.26 11.19
N PHE A 78 -5.93 -1.01 11.49
CA PHE A 78 -5.38 -0.31 12.65
C PHE A 78 -5.75 -1.02 13.96
N ILE A 79 -7.03 -1.38 14.14
CA ILE A 79 -7.50 -2.14 15.31
C ILE A 79 -6.78 -3.50 15.42
N GLN A 80 -6.62 -4.22 14.31
CA GLN A 80 -5.89 -5.50 14.30
C GLN A 80 -4.42 -5.33 14.70
N MET A 81 -3.76 -4.27 14.23
CA MET A 81 -2.39 -3.94 14.64
C MET A 81 -2.32 -3.62 16.13
N LEU A 82 -3.26 -2.82 16.66
CA LEU A 82 -3.33 -2.52 18.09
C LEU A 82 -3.52 -3.79 18.92
N ILE A 83 -4.42 -4.69 18.50
CA ILE A 83 -4.63 -5.98 19.19
C ILE A 83 -3.33 -6.78 19.23
N ALA A 84 -2.66 -6.95 18.09
CA ALA A 84 -1.40 -7.70 18.02
C ALA A 84 -0.33 -7.12 18.95
N GLN A 85 -0.16 -5.80 18.94
CA GLN A 85 0.78 -5.13 19.85
C GLN A 85 0.39 -5.29 21.33
N TRP A 86 -0.90 -5.31 21.63
CA TRP A 86 -1.39 -5.55 22.99
C TRP A 86 -1.11 -6.98 23.46
N GLU A 87 -1.30 -7.96 22.57
CA GLU A 87 -0.98 -9.37 22.83
C GLU A 87 0.53 -9.59 23.00
N ASP A 88 1.35 -8.81 22.30
CA ASP A 88 2.82 -8.83 22.41
C ASP A 88 3.37 -8.06 23.64
N GLY A 89 2.49 -7.43 24.44
CA GLY A 89 2.87 -6.74 25.67
C GLY A 89 3.33 -5.29 25.51
N HIS A 90 3.06 -4.66 24.36
CA HIS A 90 3.40 -3.26 24.06
C HIS A 90 2.30 -2.25 24.46
N LYS A 91 1.42 -2.62 25.40
CA LYS A 91 0.29 -1.79 25.83
C LYS A 91 0.73 -0.40 26.31
N GLU A 92 1.74 -0.35 27.17
CA GLU A 92 2.20 0.90 27.79
C GLU A 92 2.79 1.86 26.75
N ASP A 93 3.60 1.35 25.81
CA ASP A 93 4.18 2.13 24.71
C ASP A 93 3.08 2.77 23.83
N ILE A 94 2.04 2.00 23.51
CA ILE A 94 0.89 2.49 22.72
C ILE A 94 0.15 3.62 23.46
N ILE A 95 -0.12 3.44 24.76
CA ILE A 95 -0.84 4.45 25.55
C ILE A 95 -0.03 5.75 25.62
N GLU A 96 1.29 5.66 25.81
CA GLU A 96 2.18 6.81 25.85
C GLU A 96 2.16 7.58 24.52
N GLU A 97 2.31 6.90 23.39
CA GLU A 97 2.24 7.52 22.05
C GLU A 97 0.87 8.17 21.77
N LEU A 98 -0.23 7.52 22.18
CA LEU A 98 -1.57 8.08 22.00
C LEU A 98 -1.78 9.36 22.82
N ILE A 99 -1.29 9.41 24.07
CA ILE A 99 -1.34 10.62 24.89
C ILE A 99 -0.49 11.71 24.26
N HIS A 100 0.75 11.38 23.87
CA HIS A 100 1.70 12.33 23.28
C HIS A 100 1.16 12.99 22.00
N HIS A 101 0.34 12.29 21.22
CA HIS A 101 -0.25 12.85 20.00
C HIS A 101 -1.15 14.08 20.24
N PHE A 102 -1.75 14.19 21.44
CA PHE A 102 -2.68 15.27 21.79
C PHE A 102 -2.07 16.36 22.68
N ASP A 103 -0.80 16.19 23.09
CA ASP A 103 -0.01 17.20 23.81
C ASP A 103 0.64 18.20 22.83
#